data_AF-A0A6A3XMB7-F1
#
_entry.id   AF-A0A6A3XMB7-F1
#
_cell.length_a   1.000
_cell.length_b   1.000
_cell.length_c   1.000
_cell.angle_alpha   90.00
_cell.angle_beta   90.00
_cell.angle_gamma   90.00
#
_symmetry.space_group_name_H-M   'P 1'
#
loop_
_entity.id
_entity.type
_entity.pdbx_description
1 polymer ?
#
loop_
_entity_poly.entity_id
_entity_poly.type
_entity_poly.pdbx_seq_one_letter_code
_entity_poly.pdbx_strand_id
1 'polypeptide(L)'
;MQFEPPTKEADVMVKIADGDNDSINQGVDSNGIVTGRWKTGIFGCTDSLVPNGVMSCFCPGIVVAQISARLGLMPFYHVLGIFGGLYLVALIAAVADSDFFEFLFWLCAVIGALCLTRLRWRIRSLFSIPGSNVEDVALSFCCGYCSIAQMASHVESYEPGTFAFAPRTTLPGYSAN
;
A
#
# COMPACT_ATOMS: atom_id res chain seq x y z
N MET A 1 -44.47 -9.30 -11.50
CA MET A 1 -43.63 -8.20 -12.02
C MET A 1 -42.23 -8.76 -12.17
N GLN A 2 -41.84 -9.11 -13.39
CA GLN A 2 -40.47 -9.55 -13.69
C GLN A 2 -39.60 -8.30 -13.80
N PHE A 3 -38.47 -8.29 -13.09
CA PHE A 3 -37.45 -7.26 -13.22
C PHE A 3 -36.57 -7.64 -14.42
N GLU A 4 -36.67 -6.88 -15.49
CA GLU A 4 -35.83 -7.03 -16.68
C GLU A 4 -34.68 -6.01 -16.58
N PRO A 5 -33.42 -6.44 -16.58
CA PRO A 5 -32.28 -5.52 -16.48
C PRO A 5 -32.08 -4.77 -17.81
N PRO A 6 -31.66 -3.49 -17.77
CA PRO A 6 -31.48 -2.70 -18.99
C PRO A 6 -30.36 -3.29 -19.85
N THR A 7 -30.77 -3.87 -20.99
CA THR A 7 -29.94 -4.20 -22.14
C THR A 7 -29.38 -2.93 -22.78
N LYS A 8 -28.08 -2.97 -23.08
CA LYS A 8 -27.21 -2.03 -23.80
C LYS A 8 -27.92 -0.98 -24.68
N GLU A 9 -27.44 0.27 -24.66
CA GLU A 9 -26.63 0.89 -25.71
C GLU A 9 -26.55 2.42 -25.54
N ALA A 10 -25.33 2.92 -25.36
CA ALA A 10 -24.89 4.15 -26.03
C ALA A 10 -23.36 4.04 -26.14
N ASP A 11 -22.92 3.48 -27.26
CA ASP A 11 -21.56 3.61 -27.76
C ASP A 11 -21.21 5.11 -27.80
N VAL A 12 -20.37 5.56 -26.86
CA VAL A 12 -19.67 6.83 -27.02
C VAL A 12 -18.51 6.55 -27.97
N MET A 13 -18.82 6.41 -29.27
CA MET A 13 -17.80 6.53 -30.31
C MET A 13 -17.35 7.98 -30.36
N VAL A 14 -16.34 8.33 -29.57
CA VAL A 14 -15.51 9.50 -29.83
C VAL A 14 -14.79 9.22 -31.14
N LYS A 15 -15.17 9.93 -32.21
CA LYS A 15 -14.36 9.98 -33.43
C LYS A 15 -13.04 10.66 -33.08
N ILE A 16 -12.03 9.88 -32.72
CA ILE A 16 -10.65 10.34 -32.68
C ILE A 16 -10.16 10.32 -34.13
N ALA A 17 -10.00 11.52 -34.69
CA ALA A 17 -9.33 11.70 -35.95
C ALA A 17 -7.88 11.20 -35.82
N ASP A 18 -7.43 10.51 -36.86
CA ASP A 18 -6.10 9.96 -37.06
C ASP A 18 -5.00 10.95 -36.62
N GLY A 19 -4.27 10.60 -35.55
CA GLY A 19 -3.28 11.47 -34.93
C GLY A 19 -2.81 10.96 -33.57
N ASP A 20 -1.81 10.09 -33.60
CA ASP A 20 -0.94 9.68 -32.48
C ASP A 20 -1.57 8.80 -31.37
N ASN A 21 -1.50 7.48 -31.59
CA ASN A 21 -1.85 6.40 -30.66
C ASN A 21 -0.91 6.26 -29.44
N ASP A 22 -0.22 7.32 -29.02
CA ASP A 22 0.74 7.29 -27.90
C ASP A 22 0.23 7.95 -26.61
N SER A 23 -0.94 8.60 -26.65
CA SER A 23 -1.45 9.43 -25.54
C SER A 23 -2.45 8.74 -24.60
N ILE A 24 -2.96 7.55 -24.93
CA ILE A 24 -3.90 6.80 -24.05
C ILE A 24 -3.15 5.99 -22.98
N ASN A 25 -1.84 5.77 -23.13
CA ASN A 25 -0.99 5.04 -22.16
C ASN A 25 -0.28 5.96 -21.15
N GLN A 26 -0.47 7.28 -21.20
CA GLN A 26 0.14 8.21 -20.25
C GLN A 26 -0.64 8.23 -18.93
N GLY A 27 -0.39 7.25 -18.06
CA GLY A 27 -0.87 7.29 -16.67
C GLY A 27 -1.21 5.95 -16.06
N VAL A 28 -0.95 4.82 -16.73
CA VAL A 28 -1.15 3.48 -16.18
C VAL A 28 0.02 2.59 -16.63
N ASP A 29 0.53 1.72 -15.74
CA ASP A 29 1.58 0.75 -16.06
C ASP A 29 1.02 -0.48 -16.80
N SER A 30 1.90 -1.41 -17.19
CA SER A 30 1.52 -2.66 -17.86
C SER A 30 0.60 -3.57 -17.03
N ASN A 31 0.48 -3.33 -15.73
CA ASN A 31 -0.33 -4.09 -14.79
C ASN A 31 -1.67 -3.42 -14.47
N GLY A 32 -1.98 -2.29 -15.11
CA GLY A 32 -3.20 -1.53 -14.83
C GLY A 32 -3.10 -0.59 -13.62
N ILE A 33 -1.91 -0.39 -13.06
CA ILE A 33 -1.66 0.48 -11.91
C ILE A 33 -1.40 1.90 -12.38
N VAL A 34 -2.11 2.87 -11.81
CA VAL A 34 -1.96 4.29 -12.17
C VAL A 34 -0.53 4.78 -11.89
N THR A 35 0.08 5.48 -12.85
CA THR A 35 1.40 6.11 -12.72
C THR A 35 1.28 7.63 -12.71
N GLY A 36 2.29 8.33 -12.19
CA GLY A 36 2.30 9.80 -12.13
C GLY A 36 1.45 10.41 -11.01
N ARG A 37 0.64 9.61 -10.31
CA ARG A 37 -0.20 10.06 -9.19
C ARG A 37 -0.59 8.90 -8.28
N TRP A 38 -0.95 9.21 -7.04
CA TRP A 38 -1.57 8.23 -6.14
C TRP A 38 -2.97 7.85 -6.61
N LYS A 39 -3.35 6.57 -6.41
CA LYS A 39 -4.69 6.06 -6.75
C LYS A 39 -5.76 6.69 -5.86
N THR A 40 -5.47 6.85 -4.58
CA THR A 40 -6.35 7.45 -3.56
C THR A 40 -5.61 8.58 -2.84
N GLY A 41 -6.35 9.50 -2.22
CA GLY A 41 -5.78 10.50 -1.32
C GLY A 41 -5.24 9.86 -0.03
N ILE A 42 -4.47 10.63 0.76
CA ILE A 42 -3.89 10.13 2.01
C ILE A 42 -4.96 9.72 3.02
N PHE A 43 -6.05 10.49 3.12
CA PHE A 43 -7.20 10.16 3.98
C PHE A 43 -8.23 9.26 3.31
N GLY A 44 -7.94 8.72 2.11
CA GLY A 44 -8.83 7.79 1.40
C GLY A 44 -8.96 6.41 2.08
N CYS A 45 -8.32 6.21 3.24
CA CYS A 45 -8.51 5.01 4.06
C CYS A 45 -9.95 4.86 4.57
N THR A 46 -10.74 5.94 4.59
CA THR A 46 -12.17 5.91 4.92
C THR A 46 -13.04 5.33 3.80
N ASP A 47 -12.59 5.42 2.56
CA ASP A 47 -13.36 5.00 1.37
C ASP A 47 -13.32 3.48 1.16
N SER A 48 -12.29 2.81 1.70
CA SER A 48 -12.15 1.34 1.72
C SER A 48 -11.85 0.88 3.14
N LEU A 49 -12.78 1.19 4.06
CA LEU A 49 -12.63 0.90 5.48
C LEU A 49 -12.36 -0.59 5.75
N VAL A 50 -13.02 -1.48 4.99
CA VAL A 50 -12.85 -2.94 5.08
C VAL A 50 -12.33 -3.49 3.73
N PRO A 51 -11.22 -4.25 3.71
CA PRO A 51 -10.34 -4.60 4.82
C PRO A 51 -9.27 -3.52 5.15
N ASN A 52 -8.99 -2.60 4.23
CA ASN A 52 -7.74 -1.85 4.22
C ASN A 52 -7.58 -0.84 5.38
N GLY A 53 -8.57 0.01 5.63
CA GLY A 53 -8.50 0.99 6.71
C GLY A 53 -8.34 0.36 8.09
N VAL A 54 -9.16 -0.66 8.39
CA VAL A 54 -9.11 -1.41 9.65
C VAL A 54 -7.79 -2.16 9.77
N MET A 55 -7.38 -2.90 8.74
CA MET A 55 -6.17 -3.72 8.80
C MET A 55 -4.88 -2.88 8.86
N SER A 56 -4.86 -1.71 8.21
CA SER A 56 -3.74 -0.77 8.32
C SER A 56 -3.61 -0.15 9.71
N CYS A 57 -4.73 -0.02 10.44
CA CYS A 57 -4.74 0.51 11.81
C CYS A 57 -4.34 -0.55 12.84
N PHE A 58 -4.96 -1.73 12.80
CA PHE A 58 -4.75 -2.77 13.81
C PHE A 58 -3.62 -3.75 13.49
N CYS A 59 -3.30 -3.94 12.20
CA CYS A 59 -2.32 -4.91 11.73
C CYS A 59 -1.43 -4.33 10.62
N PRO A 60 -0.77 -3.17 10.83
CA PRO A 60 0.04 -2.51 9.81
C PRO A 60 1.14 -3.43 9.26
N GLY A 61 1.71 -4.31 10.09
CA GLY A 61 2.72 -5.27 9.64
C GLY A 61 2.22 -6.25 8.58
N ILE A 62 0.95 -6.67 8.64
CA ILE A 62 0.39 -7.57 7.61
C ILE A 62 0.19 -6.81 6.31
N VAL A 63 -0.35 -5.60 6.37
CA VAL A 63 -0.55 -4.76 5.16
C VAL A 63 0.79 -4.43 4.50
N VAL A 64 1.82 -4.10 5.28
CA VAL A 64 3.18 -3.86 4.78
C VAL A 64 3.77 -5.13 4.15
N ALA A 65 3.54 -6.30 4.74
CA ALA A 65 3.96 -7.58 4.16
C ALA A 65 3.24 -7.88 2.84
N GLN A 66 1.94 -7.59 2.75
CA GLN A 66 1.16 -7.72 1.52
C GLN A 66 1.67 -6.78 0.42
N ILE A 67 1.92 -5.51 0.74
CA ILE A 67 2.51 -4.52 -0.19
C ILE A 67 3.88 -5.01 -0.68
N SER A 68 4.75 -5.44 0.24
CA SER A 68 6.12 -5.85 -0.07
C SER A 68 6.15 -7.09 -0.97
N ALA A 69 5.28 -8.07 -0.71
CA ALA A 69 5.14 -9.26 -1.55
C ALA A 69 4.55 -8.91 -2.93
N ARG A 70 3.55 -8.01 -2.98
CA ARG A 70 2.92 -7.54 -4.22
C ARG A 70 3.91 -6.83 -5.14
N LEU A 71 4.85 -6.08 -4.59
CA LEU A 71 5.91 -5.38 -5.31
C LEU A 71 7.19 -6.19 -5.52
N GLY A 72 7.25 -7.43 -5.03
CA GLY A 72 8.45 -8.26 -5.13
C GLY A 72 9.65 -7.67 -4.37
N LEU A 73 9.43 -6.88 -3.32
CA LEU A 73 10.52 -6.27 -2.54
C LEU A 73 11.09 -7.23 -1.50
N MET A 74 10.20 -8.00 -0.85
CA MET A 74 10.58 -8.98 0.16
C MET A 74 9.45 -10.02 0.29
N PRO A 75 9.78 -11.31 0.49
CA PRO A 75 8.77 -12.34 0.71
C PRO A 75 7.92 -12.06 1.95
N PHE A 76 6.62 -12.38 1.85
CA PHE A 76 5.60 -12.10 2.87
C PHE A 76 6.00 -12.54 4.29
N TYR A 77 6.46 -13.79 4.44
CA TYR A 77 6.83 -14.35 5.74
C TYR A 77 8.05 -13.68 6.39
N HIS A 78 8.97 -13.12 5.61
CA HIS A 78 10.13 -12.42 6.16
C HIS A 78 9.70 -11.09 6.79
N VAL A 79 8.89 -10.31 6.07
CA VAL A 79 8.33 -9.05 6.59
C VAL A 79 7.46 -9.32 7.82
N LEU A 80 6.63 -10.37 7.77
CA LEU A 80 5.81 -10.77 8.90
C LEU A 80 6.64 -11.17 10.12
N GLY A 81 7.74 -11.91 9.93
CA GLY A 81 8.67 -12.27 11.00
C GLY A 81 9.33 -11.06 11.64
N ILE A 82 9.75 -10.07 10.83
CA ILE A 82 10.32 -8.80 11.34
C ILE A 82 9.28 -8.06 12.20
N PHE A 83 8.07 -7.85 11.69
CA PHE A 83 7.01 -7.19 12.47
C PHE A 83 6.60 -7.99 13.71
N GLY A 84 6.53 -9.32 13.62
CA GLY A 84 6.28 -10.20 14.77
C GLY A 84 7.33 -10.04 15.86
N GLY A 85 8.61 -9.97 15.49
CA GLY A 85 9.71 -9.69 16.41
C GLY A 85 9.59 -8.30 17.05
N LEU A 86 9.24 -7.27 16.27
CA LEU A 86 9.02 -5.91 16.78
C LEU A 86 7.87 -5.87 17.81
N TYR A 87 6.76 -6.56 17.54
CA TYR A 87 5.64 -6.66 18.48
C TYR A 87 6.01 -7.43 19.75
N LEU A 88 6.83 -8.48 19.64
CA LEU A 88 7.32 -9.23 20.80
C LEU A 88 8.21 -8.35 21.69
N VAL A 89 9.12 -7.57 21.09
CA VAL A 89 9.94 -6.59 21.83
C VAL A 89 9.07 -5.56 22.54
N ALA A 90 8.05 -5.04 21.87
CA ALA A 90 7.09 -4.11 22.47
C ALA A 90 6.34 -4.72 23.66
N LEU A 91 5.91 -5.98 23.53
CA LEU A 91 5.24 -6.70 24.60
C LEU A 91 6.16 -6.94 25.80
N ILE A 92 7.43 -7.32 25.56
CA ILE A 92 8.42 -7.47 26.63
C ILE A 92 8.69 -6.13 27.31
N ALA A 93 8.85 -5.05 26.54
CA ALA A 93 9.06 -3.70 27.08
C ALA A 93 7.91 -3.25 27.99
N ALA A 94 6.66 -3.56 27.61
CA ALA A 94 5.48 -3.21 28.38
C ALA A 94 5.32 -3.99 29.69
N VAL A 95 5.96 -5.15 29.83
CA VAL A 95 5.82 -6.03 31.02
C VAL A 95 7.07 -6.01 31.90
N ALA A 96 8.25 -5.73 31.34
CA ALA A 96 9.52 -5.85 32.05
C ALA A 96 9.91 -4.62 32.88
N ASP A 97 9.21 -3.48 32.72
CA ASP A 97 9.52 -2.20 33.40
C ASP A 97 11.04 -1.88 33.45
N SER A 98 11.72 -2.09 32.32
CA SER A 98 13.18 -1.96 32.22
C SER A 98 13.57 -0.98 31.13
N ASP A 99 14.39 0.00 31.49
CA ASP A 99 14.91 1.05 30.61
C ASP A 99 15.56 0.48 29.33
N PHE A 100 16.17 -0.71 29.40
CA PHE A 100 16.77 -1.37 28.25
C PHE A 100 15.73 -1.74 27.19
N PHE A 101 14.61 -2.34 27.60
CA PHE A 101 13.56 -2.73 26.67
C PHE A 101 12.77 -1.53 26.17
N GLU A 102 12.63 -0.48 26.98
CA GLU A 102 12.04 0.79 26.53
C GLU A 102 12.90 1.46 25.46
N PHE A 103 14.22 1.54 25.67
CA PHE A 103 15.15 2.05 24.66
C PHE A 103 15.08 1.22 23.37
N LEU A 104 15.08 -0.12 23.49
CA LEU A 104 14.98 -1.01 22.34
C LEU A 104 13.65 -0.82 21.59
N PHE A 105 12.54 -0.63 22.29
CA PHE A 105 11.23 -0.33 21.70
C PHE A 105 11.26 0.96 20.88
N TRP A 106 11.78 2.06 21.44
CA TRP A 106 11.90 3.33 20.71
C TRP A 106 12.83 3.23 19.51
N LEU A 107 13.96 2.52 19.64
CA LEU A 107 14.86 2.24 18.52
C LEU A 107 14.14 1.49 17.40
N CYS A 108 13.41 0.43 17.76
CA CYS A 108 12.57 -0.35 16.85
C CYS A 108 11.48 0.49 16.17
N ALA A 109 10.83 1.40 16.90
CA ALA A 109 9.82 2.32 16.36
C ALA A 109 10.41 3.28 15.32
N VAL A 110 11.59 3.84 15.60
CA VAL A 110 12.32 4.71 14.64
C VAL A 110 12.70 3.94 13.37
N ILE A 111 13.25 2.73 13.52
CA ILE A 111 13.59 1.87 12.38
C ILE A 111 12.33 1.55 11.55
N GLY A 112 11.22 1.21 12.21
CA GLY A 112 9.92 0.96 11.55
C GLY A 112 9.44 2.17 10.74
N ALA A 113 9.51 3.38 11.31
CA ALA A 113 9.12 4.61 10.61
C ALA A 113 10.03 4.90 9.39
N LEU A 114 11.33 4.65 9.51
CA LEU A 114 12.26 4.76 8.39
C LEU A 114 11.96 3.73 7.30
N CYS A 115 11.65 2.48 7.65
CA CYS A 115 11.25 1.44 6.71
C CYS A 115 9.98 1.82 5.95
N LEU A 116 8.96 2.36 6.64
CA LEU A 116 7.73 2.84 5.99
C LEU A 116 7.99 4.01 5.03
N THR A 117 8.83 4.96 5.45
CA THR A 117 9.25 6.08 4.60
C THR A 117 9.97 5.58 3.35
N ARG A 118 10.89 4.61 3.50
CA ARG A 118 11.62 3.99 2.39
C ARG A 118 10.69 3.22 1.45
N LEU A 119 9.71 2.51 1.99
CA LEU A 119 8.71 1.80 1.20
C LEU A 119 7.88 2.80 0.37
N ARG A 120 7.40 3.88 0.99
CA ARG A 120 6.65 4.93 0.31
C ARG A 120 7.45 5.58 -0.80
N TRP A 121 8.70 5.96 -0.53
CA TRP A 121 9.60 6.50 -1.55
C TRP A 121 9.80 5.49 -2.68
N ARG A 122 10.06 4.22 -2.36
CA ARG A 122 10.25 3.18 -3.38
C ARG A 122 9.04 3.07 -4.30
N ILE A 123 7.82 3.04 -3.75
CA ILE A 123 6.58 3.03 -4.54
C ILE A 123 6.51 4.25 -5.45
N ARG A 124 6.76 5.46 -4.92
CA ARG A 124 6.74 6.67 -5.74
C ARG A 124 7.74 6.64 -6.88
N SER A 125 8.94 6.11 -6.64
CA SER A 125 9.95 5.95 -7.69
C SER A 125 9.55 4.91 -8.73
N LEU A 126 8.90 3.81 -8.33
CA LEU A 126 8.44 2.76 -9.25
C LEU A 126 7.30 3.24 -10.15
N PHE A 127 6.36 4.02 -9.61
CA PHE A 127 5.19 4.51 -10.34
C PHE A 127 5.30 5.97 -10.79
N SER A 128 6.51 6.55 -10.76
CA SER A 128 6.81 7.93 -11.19
C SER A 128 5.93 9.01 -10.52
N ILE A 129 5.60 8.86 -9.24
CA ILE A 129 4.72 9.77 -8.50
C ILE A 129 5.52 10.99 -7.99
N PRO A 130 5.12 12.23 -8.34
CA PRO A 130 5.82 13.46 -7.97
C PRO A 130 5.70 13.80 -6.48
N GLY A 131 6.66 14.55 -5.95
CA GLY A 131 6.74 14.98 -4.52
C GLY A 131 8.15 14.79 -3.93
N SER A 132 8.28 14.81 -2.60
CA SER A 132 9.60 14.91 -1.93
C SER A 132 9.83 13.89 -0.81
N ASN A 133 11.10 13.64 -0.49
CA ASN A 133 11.48 12.78 0.64
C ASN A 133 10.97 13.31 1.99
N VAL A 134 10.88 14.63 2.13
CA VAL A 134 10.37 15.29 3.35
C VAL A 134 8.88 15.05 3.52
N GLU A 135 8.13 15.10 2.42
CA GLU A 135 6.71 14.75 2.40
C GLU A 135 6.49 13.30 2.84
N ASP A 136 7.29 12.37 2.34
CA ASP A 136 7.17 10.95 2.69
C ASP A 136 7.50 10.67 4.17
N VAL A 137 8.48 11.39 4.73
CA VAL A 137 8.77 11.39 6.16
C VAL A 137 7.55 11.93 6.92
N ALA A 138 7.13 13.17 6.63
CA ALA A 138 6.04 13.82 7.35
C ALA A 138 4.75 12.99 7.35
N LEU A 139 4.37 12.39 6.22
CA LEU A 139 3.17 11.56 6.11
C LEU A 139 3.32 10.23 6.86
N SER A 140 4.51 9.62 6.86
CA SER A 140 4.75 8.37 7.59
C SER A 140 4.71 8.56 9.10
N PHE A 141 5.13 9.72 9.61
CA PHE A 141 5.08 10.04 11.04
C PHE A 141 3.72 10.59 11.50
N CYS A 142 3.07 11.49 10.74
CA CYS A 142 1.83 12.16 11.18
C CYS A 142 0.56 11.32 10.96
N CYS A 143 0.48 10.52 9.88
CA CYS A 143 -0.58 9.53 9.71
C CYS A 143 -0.05 8.24 9.07
N GLY A 144 0.75 7.49 9.83
CA GLY A 144 1.38 6.26 9.36
C GLY A 144 0.39 5.23 8.80
N TYR A 145 -0.74 5.01 9.49
CA TYR A 145 -1.76 4.06 9.01
C TYR A 145 -2.44 4.54 7.71
N CYS A 146 -2.73 5.83 7.57
CA CYS A 146 -3.26 6.42 6.35
C CYS A 146 -2.31 6.19 5.17
N SER A 147 -1.01 6.43 5.42
CA SER A 147 0.05 6.24 4.43
C SER A 147 0.13 4.77 3.99
N ILE A 148 0.07 3.82 4.93
CA ILE A 148 0.04 2.38 4.64
C ILE A 148 -1.20 2.03 3.81
N ALA A 149 -2.38 2.52 4.21
CA ALA A 149 -3.62 2.26 3.48
C ALA A 149 -3.59 2.83 2.05
N GLN A 150 -3.06 4.04 1.87
CA GLN A 150 -2.88 4.64 0.55
C GLN A 150 -1.93 3.80 -0.33
N MET A 151 -0.81 3.35 0.23
CA MET A 151 0.13 2.48 -0.48
C MET A 151 -0.50 1.14 -0.87
N ALA A 152 -1.25 0.51 0.05
CA ALA A 152 -1.96 -0.75 -0.19
C ALA A 152 -3.00 -0.63 -1.31
N SER A 153 -3.79 0.46 -1.29
CA SER A 153 -4.76 0.76 -2.34
C SER A 153 -4.09 0.97 -3.69
N HIS A 154 -2.96 1.68 -3.69
CA HIS A 154 -2.24 2.01 -4.91
C HIS A 154 -1.67 0.78 -5.62
N VAL A 155 -1.04 -0.14 -4.89
CA VAL A 155 -0.46 -1.36 -5.47
C VAL A 155 -1.45 -2.53 -5.56
N GLU A 156 -2.69 -2.30 -5.13
CA GLU A 156 -3.77 -3.29 -5.10
C GLU A 156 -3.37 -4.57 -4.35
N SER A 157 -2.75 -4.40 -3.17
CA SER A 157 -2.24 -5.51 -2.37
C SER A 157 -3.33 -6.37 -1.71
N TYR A 158 -4.56 -5.88 -1.69
CA TYR A 158 -5.74 -6.55 -1.12
C TYR A 158 -6.89 -6.58 -2.13
N GLU A 159 -7.89 -7.40 -1.87
CA GLU A 159 -9.13 -7.45 -2.65
C GLU A 159 -10.26 -6.71 -1.89
N PRO A 160 -10.88 -5.67 -2.49
CA PRO A 160 -11.97 -4.95 -1.85
C PRO A 160 -13.13 -5.89 -1.49
N GLY A 161 -13.69 -5.73 -0.28
CA GLY A 161 -14.81 -6.55 0.20
C GLY A 161 -14.41 -7.93 0.75
N THR A 162 -13.17 -8.37 0.59
CA THR A 162 -12.68 -9.65 1.13
C THR A 162 -11.64 -9.43 2.22
N PHE A 163 -11.89 -9.99 3.41
CA PHE A 163 -10.93 -9.93 4.51
C PHE A 163 -9.90 -11.07 4.38
N ALA A 164 -8.86 -10.86 3.57
CA ALA A 164 -7.81 -11.83 3.33
C ALA A 164 -6.48 -11.40 3.98
N PHE A 165 -5.86 -12.32 4.72
CA PHE A 165 -4.51 -12.13 5.27
C PHE A 165 -3.41 -12.54 4.27
N ALA A 166 -3.73 -13.45 3.35
CA ALA A 166 -2.79 -13.92 2.35
C ALA A 166 -2.39 -12.80 1.38
N PRO A 167 -1.11 -12.73 0.95
CA PRO A 167 -0.68 -11.78 -0.07
C PRO A 167 -1.30 -12.15 -1.43
N ARG A 168 -1.61 -11.13 -2.23
CA ARG A 168 -1.87 -11.35 -3.66
C ARG A 168 -0.56 -11.68 -4.37
N THR A 169 -0.66 -12.26 -5.56
CA THR A 169 0.49 -12.57 -6.42
C THR A 169 1.33 -11.31 -6.69
N THR A 170 2.64 -11.46 -6.84
CA THR A 170 3.51 -10.35 -7.22
C THR A 170 3.09 -9.79 -8.60
N LEU A 171 3.17 -8.48 -8.78
CA LEU A 171 2.88 -7.82 -10.05
C LEU A 171 3.82 -8.33 -11.15
N PRO A 172 3.33 -8.68 -12.35
CA PRO A 172 4.18 -8.99 -13.49
C PRO A 172 5.21 -7.87 -13.75
N GLY A 173 6.47 -8.26 -13.99
CA GLY A 173 7.59 -7.32 -14.13
C GLY A 173 8.26 -6.91 -12.80
N TYR A 174 7.68 -7.31 -11.66
CA TYR A 174 8.29 -7.22 -10.35
C TYR A 174 8.63 -8.64 -9.88
N SER A 175 9.87 -8.87 -9.46
CA SER A 175 10.31 -10.17 -8.96
C SER A 175 10.89 -10.03 -7.56
N ALA A 176 10.45 -10.89 -6.65
CA ALA A 176 11.13 -11.09 -5.37
C ALA A 176 12.50 -11.71 -5.66
N ASN A 177 13.55 -10.91 -5.51
CA ASN A 177 14.92 -11.41 -5.45
C ASN A 177 15.18 -12.09 -4.10
#